data_AF-A0A9W4KDU9-F1
#
_entry.id   AF-A0A9W4KDU9-F1
#
_cell.length_a   1.000
_cell.length_b   1.000
_cell.length_c   1.000
_cell.angle_alpha   90.00
_cell.angle_beta   90.00
_cell.angle_gamma   90.00
#
_symmetry.space_group_name_H-M   'P 1'
#
loop_
_entity.id
_entity.type
_entity.pdbx_description
1 polymer ?
#
loop_
_entity_poly.entity_id
_entity_poly.type
_entity_poly.pdbx_seq_one_letter_code
_entity_poly.pdbx_strand_id
1 'polypeptide(L)'
;MDFLSIPENLWRVGFILLAATGVYAFINRTFGRWILARVTRGRRHSTARTPPLSFSPHKKAATSPTAPSSYGNVLPPQRRHALADLSCDASPGRDVHEDEVRRHILPMSANYMTSPCDKYTPMGFSVAEIKGLADFPDYATLSGVPLPSPYPEFNIEKALPRPYRPFRWAYHQTMSLTKLETDWWIELESTYKSRIAQRKELYAKNRKEVLDAIPGSELACKELMEMVLQFICARYPQYFTLKSKRVLQNNILGTEQDVTAKHPLEVLLDNVPEDFAIMLRDETTGFYFLRAAVICSALGWNVASKIGKQLHEIHEPIPDYKEKMQFSMDRFFTKMPTEKPIQRGSWGLEIGQPLYMPPGDPHELHRLSQRADLTIDECHLRVDWQTLRRLPLSGAVVFNFKGLFTPITEFRNEPGVPGLVMKIITEGKKNLMDYKSVWHVQHVVLPQLKEWAEEQKENGLVPEDWEASTLDDSPWFKGWQEKWHRQQGF
;
A
#
# COMPACT_ATOMS: atom_id res chain seq x y z
N MET A 1 90.39 -8.01 -12.53
CA MET A 1 89.86 -6.68 -12.19
C MET A 1 88.70 -6.45 -13.13
N ASP A 2 87.49 -6.30 -12.59
CA ASP A 2 86.59 -5.18 -12.90
C ASP A 2 85.23 -5.44 -12.25
N PHE A 3 84.94 -4.58 -11.28
CA PHE A 3 83.69 -4.46 -10.55
C PHE A 3 82.62 -3.90 -11.49
N LEU A 4 81.47 -4.56 -11.59
CA LEU A 4 80.26 -3.94 -12.13
C LEU A 4 79.56 -3.16 -11.01
N SER A 5 79.62 -1.84 -11.14
CA SER A 5 78.95 -0.82 -10.33
C SER A 5 77.42 -0.91 -10.46
N ILE A 6 76.71 -1.09 -9.35
CA ILE A 6 75.26 -0.96 -9.27
C ILE A 6 74.89 0.54 -9.20
N PRO A 7 73.97 1.06 -10.03
CA PRO A 7 73.64 2.48 -10.05
C PRO A 7 72.96 2.97 -8.76
N GLU A 8 73.41 4.12 -8.24
CA GLU A 8 72.97 4.82 -7.01
C GLU A 8 71.48 5.24 -6.95
N ASN A 9 70.65 4.83 -7.91
CA ASN A 9 69.24 5.18 -7.97
C ASN A 9 68.28 4.03 -7.64
N LEU A 10 68.79 2.84 -7.32
CA LEU A 10 67.96 1.67 -6.97
C LEU A 10 67.11 1.91 -5.71
N TRP A 11 67.65 2.65 -4.73
CA TRP A 11 66.94 2.95 -3.49
C TRP A 11 65.78 3.93 -3.69
N ARG A 12 65.88 4.85 -4.67
CA ARG A 12 64.80 5.77 -5.03
C ARG A 12 63.64 5.03 -5.71
N VAL A 13 63.93 4.04 -6.56
CA VAL A 13 62.91 3.15 -7.14
C VAL A 13 62.24 2.30 -6.05
N GLY A 14 63.04 1.80 -5.09
CA GLY A 14 62.53 1.11 -3.90
C GLY A 14 61.59 1.97 -3.05
N PHE A 15 61.93 3.25 -2.85
CA PHE A 15 61.10 4.19 -2.10
C PHE A 15 59.80 4.55 -2.82
N ILE A 16 59.83 4.71 -4.15
CA ILE A 16 58.64 4.95 -4.97
C ILE A 16 57.72 3.71 -4.95
N LEU A 17 58.28 2.50 -5.04
CA LEU A 17 57.51 1.26 -4.93
C LEU A 17 56.90 1.09 -3.53
N LEU A 18 57.65 1.39 -2.47
CA LEU A 18 57.12 1.36 -1.10
C LEU A 18 56.03 2.42 -0.87
N ALA A 19 56.20 3.64 -1.40
CA ALA A 19 55.19 4.69 -1.32
C ALA A 19 53.95 4.33 -2.14
N ALA A 20 54.10 3.80 -3.36
CA ALA A 20 52.99 3.32 -4.17
C ALA A 20 52.26 2.14 -3.52
N THR A 21 52.99 1.22 -2.87
CA THR A 21 52.40 0.10 -2.12
C THR A 21 51.68 0.61 -0.87
N GLY A 22 52.21 1.63 -0.19
CA GLY A 22 51.58 2.28 0.95
C GLY A 22 50.30 3.03 0.58
N VAL A 23 50.30 3.75 -0.55
CA VAL A 23 49.11 4.43 -1.10
C VAL A 23 48.09 3.41 -1.59
N TYR A 24 48.52 2.35 -2.29
CA TYR A 24 47.64 1.24 -2.68
C TYR A 24 47.04 0.55 -1.46
N ALA A 25 47.83 0.24 -0.43
CA ALA A 25 47.32 -0.36 0.80
C ALA A 25 46.38 0.57 1.58
N PHE A 26 46.61 1.89 1.54
CA PHE A 26 45.74 2.89 2.17
C PHE A 26 44.42 3.07 1.41
N ILE A 27 44.47 3.16 0.08
CA ILE A 27 43.29 3.18 -0.79
C ILE A 27 42.52 1.86 -0.63
N ASN A 28 43.18 0.70 -0.62
CA ASN A 28 42.50 -0.58 -0.46
C ASN A 28 41.97 -0.80 0.98
N ARG A 29 42.59 -0.21 2.02
CA ARG A 29 42.03 -0.20 3.38
C ARG A 29 40.80 0.71 3.51
N THR A 30 40.80 1.87 2.84
CA THR A 30 39.70 2.84 2.91
C THR A 30 38.54 2.43 2.00
N PHE A 31 38.82 2.01 0.76
CA PHE A 31 37.84 1.51 -0.19
C PHE A 31 37.36 0.08 0.16
N GLY A 32 38.24 -0.79 0.66
CA GLY A 32 37.87 -2.12 1.15
C GLY A 32 36.97 -2.09 2.38
N ARG A 33 37.14 -1.11 3.29
CA ARG A 33 36.18 -0.86 4.38
C ARG A 33 34.85 -0.31 3.88
N TRP A 34 34.86 0.50 2.82
CA TRP A 34 33.63 1.06 2.24
C TRP A 34 32.83 0.02 1.44
N ILE A 35 33.51 -0.88 0.71
CA ILE A 35 32.89 -1.99 -0.02
C ILE A 35 32.44 -3.10 0.95
N LEU A 36 33.22 -3.47 1.98
CA LEU A 36 32.73 -4.42 3.00
C LEU A 36 31.53 -3.86 3.78
N ALA A 37 31.48 -2.56 4.08
CA ALA A 37 30.32 -1.95 4.73
C ALA A 37 29.04 -1.97 3.85
N ARG A 38 29.17 -2.14 2.54
CA ARG A 38 28.04 -2.22 1.59
C ARG A 38 27.66 -3.66 1.22
N VAL A 39 28.59 -4.62 1.37
CA VAL A 39 28.37 -6.05 1.05
C VAL A 39 28.06 -6.89 2.30
N THR A 40 28.36 -6.42 3.51
CA THR A 40 27.90 -7.06 4.76
C THR A 40 26.77 -6.27 5.44
N ARG A 41 25.63 -6.13 4.75
CA ARG A 41 24.32 -6.08 5.43
C ARG A 41 23.61 -7.41 5.21
N GLY A 42 24.27 -8.47 5.67
CA GLY A 42 23.61 -9.73 5.94
C GLY A 42 22.54 -9.51 7.00
N ARG A 43 21.34 -10.04 6.72
CA ARG A 43 20.21 -10.26 7.62
C ARG A 43 20.58 -10.15 9.10
N ARG A 44 20.02 -9.17 9.81
CA ARG A 44 19.74 -9.38 11.23
C ARG A 44 18.74 -10.52 11.29
N HIS A 45 19.15 -11.68 11.81
CA HIS A 45 18.23 -12.68 12.31
C HIS A 45 17.24 -11.99 13.25
N SER A 46 15.95 -12.11 12.96
CA SER A 46 14.90 -11.80 13.93
C SER A 46 15.02 -12.84 15.04
N THR A 47 15.63 -12.47 16.17
CA THR A 47 15.47 -13.23 17.41
C THR A 47 14.24 -12.71 18.12
N ALA A 48 13.05 -12.95 17.55
CA ALA A 48 11.80 -12.85 18.28
C ALA A 48 11.67 -14.07 19.21
N ARG A 49 12.55 -14.18 20.22
CA ARG A 49 12.27 -14.98 21.41
C ARG A 49 11.38 -14.14 22.30
N THR A 50 10.07 -14.20 22.08
CA THR A 50 9.10 -13.74 23.08
C THR A 50 9.19 -14.72 24.26
N PRO A 51 9.58 -14.29 25.47
CA PRO A 51 9.53 -15.19 26.63
C PRO A 51 8.06 -15.55 26.92
N PRO A 52 7.76 -16.79 27.37
CA PRO A 52 6.41 -17.13 27.78
C PRO A 52 6.02 -16.22 28.95
N LEU A 53 4.84 -15.59 28.84
CA LEU A 53 4.26 -14.80 29.92
C LEU A 53 4.14 -15.70 31.16
N SER A 54 4.94 -15.41 32.18
CA SER A 54 4.76 -15.99 33.52
C SER A 54 3.38 -15.58 34.04
N PHE A 55 2.50 -16.54 34.24
CA PHE A 55 1.24 -16.34 34.92
C PHE A 55 1.52 -15.78 36.33
N SER A 56 1.08 -14.54 36.58
CA SER A 56 0.99 -13.98 37.92
C SER A 56 -0.50 -13.68 38.21
N PRO A 57 -1.01 -13.94 39.43
CA PRO A 57 -2.43 -14.15 39.65
C PRO A 57 -3.20 -12.82 39.78
N HIS A 58 -4.44 -12.83 39.29
CA HIS A 58 -5.50 -11.84 39.52
C HIS A 58 -5.20 -10.37 39.16
N LYS A 59 -5.45 -10.01 37.89
CA LYS A 59 -5.80 -8.62 37.52
C LYS A 59 -7.32 -8.50 37.40
N LYS A 60 -7.90 -7.63 38.23
CA LYS A 60 -9.28 -7.12 38.12
C LYS A 60 -9.58 -6.73 36.67
N ALA A 61 -10.79 -7.06 36.20
CA ALA A 61 -11.27 -6.68 34.88
C ALA A 61 -11.02 -5.18 34.63
N ALA A 62 -10.11 -4.88 33.70
CA ALA A 62 -9.87 -3.52 33.26
C ALA A 62 -11.09 -3.09 32.44
N THR A 63 -11.77 -2.04 32.89
CA THR A 63 -12.79 -1.34 32.11
C THR A 63 -12.17 -0.88 30.79
N SER A 64 -12.75 -1.33 29.67
CA SER A 64 -12.42 -0.84 28.33
C SER A 64 -12.51 0.69 28.31
N PRO A 65 -11.54 1.43 27.76
CA PRO A 65 -11.68 2.87 27.60
C PRO A 65 -12.94 3.15 26.77
N THR A 66 -13.83 3.99 27.28
CA THR A 66 -14.99 4.47 26.51
C THR A 66 -14.49 5.29 25.33
N ALA A 67 -15.01 4.99 24.13
CA ALA A 67 -14.69 5.76 22.94
C ALA A 67 -15.17 7.21 23.12
N PRO A 68 -14.36 8.23 22.78
CA PRO A 68 -14.80 9.62 22.87
C PRO A 68 -15.97 9.85 21.92
N SER A 69 -16.90 10.72 22.33
CA SER A 69 -18.06 11.09 21.52
C SER A 69 -17.71 11.96 20.31
N SER A 70 -16.52 12.57 20.30
CA SER A 70 -16.03 13.43 19.21
C SER A 70 -14.50 13.56 19.24
N TYR A 71 -13.92 13.76 18.07
CA TYR A 71 -12.53 14.16 17.84
C TYR A 71 -12.41 15.59 17.25
N GLY A 72 -13.50 16.37 17.25
CA GLY A 72 -13.59 17.70 16.60
C GLY A 72 -12.50 18.68 17.04
N ASN A 73 -12.09 18.62 18.31
CA ASN A 73 -11.03 19.48 18.85
C ASN A 73 -9.60 19.04 18.50
N VAL A 74 -9.41 17.84 17.94
CA VAL A 74 -8.09 17.28 17.62
C VAL A 74 -7.86 17.36 16.12
N LEU A 75 -6.88 18.17 15.71
CA LEU A 75 -6.42 18.22 14.32
C LEU A 75 -5.42 17.08 14.03
N PRO A 76 -5.35 16.60 12.79
CA PRO A 76 -4.29 15.68 12.38
C PRO A 76 -2.91 16.35 12.50
N PRO A 77 -1.81 15.58 12.62
CA PRO A 77 -0.46 16.13 12.64
C PRO A 77 -0.21 17.03 11.43
N GLN A 78 0.01 18.32 11.67
CA GLN A 78 0.11 19.34 10.64
C GLN A 78 1.48 19.30 9.94
N ARG A 79 1.49 19.70 8.66
CA ARG A 79 2.68 19.69 7.80
C ARG A 79 2.98 21.04 7.17
N ARG A 80 2.30 22.11 7.61
CA ARG A 80 2.51 23.48 7.09
C ARG A 80 3.97 23.95 7.19
N HIS A 81 4.73 23.49 8.18
CA HIS A 81 6.16 23.79 8.30
C HIS A 81 6.97 23.39 7.05
N ALA A 82 6.52 22.38 6.29
CA ALA A 82 7.18 21.96 5.05
C ALA A 82 7.16 23.03 3.94
N LEU A 83 6.35 24.09 4.06
CA LEU A 83 6.40 25.23 3.15
C LEU A 83 7.76 25.92 3.17
N ALA A 84 8.45 25.94 4.31
CA ALA A 84 9.77 26.55 4.43
C ALA A 84 10.85 25.79 3.63
N ASP A 85 10.63 24.51 3.36
CA ASP A 85 11.55 23.66 2.59
C ASP A 85 11.27 23.72 1.07
N LEU A 86 10.16 24.34 0.65
CA LEU A 86 9.84 24.50 -0.77
C LEU A 86 10.61 25.68 -1.36
N SER A 87 11.18 25.49 -2.55
CA SER A 87 11.89 26.54 -3.29
C SER A 87 10.99 27.63 -3.89
N CYS A 88 9.71 27.68 -3.49
CA CYS A 88 8.75 28.67 -3.97
C CYS A 88 8.71 29.88 -3.01
N ASP A 89 8.40 31.06 -3.53
CA ASP A 89 8.16 32.31 -2.76
C ASP A 89 7.01 32.20 -1.71
N ALA A 90 6.39 31.03 -1.59
CA ALA A 90 5.45 30.65 -0.54
C ALA A 90 6.18 30.35 0.79
N SER A 91 7.01 31.28 1.26
CA SER A 91 7.50 31.23 2.64
C SER A 91 6.30 31.36 3.58
N PRO A 92 6.19 30.57 4.66
CA PRO A 92 5.14 30.74 5.64
C PRO A 92 5.32 32.12 6.30
N GLY A 93 4.59 33.12 5.82
CA GLY A 93 4.78 34.53 6.23
C GLY A 93 4.43 34.81 7.70
N ARG A 94 3.83 33.83 8.39
CA ARG A 94 3.43 33.89 9.80
C ARG A 94 3.22 32.48 10.37
N ASP A 95 3.52 32.29 11.65
CA ASP A 95 3.12 31.11 12.43
C ASP A 95 1.60 31.07 12.65
N VAL A 96 0.99 29.93 12.35
CA VAL A 96 -0.45 29.71 12.49
C VAL A 96 -0.68 28.67 13.59
N HIS A 97 -1.35 29.07 14.66
CA HIS A 97 -1.69 28.17 15.76
C HIS A 97 -2.91 27.30 15.44
N GLU A 98 -2.98 26.10 16.01
CA GLU A 98 -4.12 25.18 15.81
C GLU A 98 -5.48 25.81 16.16
N ASP A 99 -5.54 26.71 17.15
CA ASP A 99 -6.77 27.43 17.49
C ASP A 99 -7.27 28.31 16.34
N GLU A 100 -6.35 28.95 15.61
CA GLU A 100 -6.69 29.76 14.44
C GLU A 100 -7.21 28.87 13.31
N VAL A 101 -6.54 27.74 13.06
CA VAL A 101 -6.96 26.72 12.08
C VAL A 101 -8.36 26.21 12.39
N ARG A 102 -8.65 25.87 13.66
CA ARG A 102 -9.99 25.40 14.07
C ARG A 102 -11.08 26.45 13.86
N ARG A 103 -10.82 27.71 14.21
CA ARG A 103 -11.79 28.81 14.07
C ARG A 103 -12.12 29.13 12.62
N HIS A 104 -11.14 28.98 11.73
CA HIS A 104 -11.28 29.29 10.30
C HIS A 104 -11.17 28.02 9.44
N ILE A 105 -11.58 26.87 9.98
CA ILE A 105 -11.49 25.61 9.24
C ILE A 105 -12.34 25.66 7.97
N LEU A 106 -11.81 25.12 6.89
CA LEU A 106 -12.53 24.89 5.64
C LEU A 106 -13.49 23.70 5.86
N PRO A 107 -14.81 23.90 5.76
CA PRO A 107 -15.77 22.81 5.93
C PRO A 107 -15.55 21.68 4.94
N MET A 108 -15.77 20.43 5.32
CA MET A 108 -15.56 19.28 4.42
C MET A 108 -16.47 19.26 3.18
N SER A 109 -17.52 20.07 3.19
CA SER A 109 -18.47 20.26 2.10
C SER A 109 -18.14 21.45 1.19
N ALA A 110 -17.16 22.28 1.56
CA ALA A 110 -16.83 23.51 0.86
C ALA A 110 -15.78 23.28 -0.23
N ASN A 111 -16.05 23.81 -1.42
CA ASN A 111 -15.09 23.79 -2.51
C ASN A 111 -14.01 24.85 -2.28
N TYR A 112 -12.76 24.41 -2.12
CA TYR A 112 -11.60 25.27 -1.84
C TYR A 112 -11.34 26.33 -2.92
N MET A 113 -11.73 26.09 -4.17
CA MET A 113 -11.54 27.03 -5.27
C MET A 113 -12.35 28.31 -5.06
N THR A 114 -13.59 28.15 -4.59
CA THR A 114 -14.54 29.25 -4.35
C THR A 114 -14.51 29.79 -2.92
N SER A 115 -13.78 29.12 -2.03
CA SER A 115 -13.74 29.48 -0.62
C SER A 115 -12.83 30.69 -0.36
N PRO A 116 -13.13 31.46 0.71
CA PRO A 116 -12.27 32.56 1.17
C PRO A 116 -10.83 32.12 1.42
N CYS A 117 -9.88 33.01 1.15
CA CYS A 117 -8.45 32.74 1.21
C CYS A 117 -7.91 32.51 2.64
N ASP A 118 -8.64 33.01 3.65
CA ASP A 118 -8.35 32.93 5.08
C ASP A 118 -8.87 31.63 5.74
N LYS A 119 -9.49 30.73 4.97
CA LYS A 119 -9.87 29.40 5.45
C LYS A 119 -8.68 28.45 5.47
N TYR A 120 -8.64 27.53 6.43
CA TYR A 120 -7.56 26.56 6.61
C TYR A 120 -8.04 25.12 6.47
N THR A 121 -7.23 24.30 5.81
CA THR A 121 -7.39 22.84 5.85
C THR A 121 -7.05 22.30 7.25
N PRO A 122 -7.49 21.07 7.60
CA PRO A 122 -7.09 20.43 8.86
C PRO A 122 -5.56 20.26 9.02
N MET A 123 -4.81 20.34 7.93
CA MET A 123 -3.35 20.25 7.88
C MET A 123 -2.62 21.56 8.17
N GLY A 124 -3.39 22.63 8.40
CA GLY A 124 -2.90 23.96 8.76
C GLY A 124 -2.63 24.87 7.58
N PHE A 125 -2.74 24.40 6.32
CA PHE A 125 -2.54 25.22 5.12
C PHE A 125 -3.78 26.07 4.85
N SER A 126 -3.57 27.37 4.59
CA SER A 126 -4.63 28.26 4.13
C SER A 126 -5.01 27.99 2.67
N VAL A 127 -6.22 28.37 2.29
CA VAL A 127 -6.69 28.32 0.89
C VAL A 127 -5.79 29.20 0.00
N ALA A 128 -5.29 30.33 0.51
CA ALA A 128 -4.32 31.16 -0.19
C ALA A 128 -3.02 30.42 -0.52
N GLU A 129 -2.41 29.76 0.48
CA GLU A 129 -1.17 28.99 0.31
C GLU A 129 -1.37 27.84 -0.68
N ILE A 130 -2.49 27.11 -0.57
CA ILE A 130 -2.82 26.01 -1.49
C ILE A 130 -2.95 26.51 -2.93
N LYS A 131 -3.61 27.65 -3.15
CA LYS A 131 -3.71 28.27 -4.48
C LYS A 131 -2.35 28.75 -4.99
N GLY A 132 -1.49 29.26 -4.10
CA GLY A 132 -0.14 29.72 -4.43
C GLY A 132 0.85 28.60 -4.79
N LEU A 133 0.65 27.37 -4.29
CA LEU A 133 1.48 26.21 -4.63
C LEU A 133 1.36 25.77 -6.10
N ALA A 134 0.30 26.22 -6.80
CA ALA A 134 -0.04 25.82 -8.17
C ALA A 134 -0.20 24.29 -8.33
N ASP A 135 -0.19 23.81 -9.59
CA ASP A 135 -0.35 22.39 -9.90
C ASP A 135 0.97 21.61 -9.74
N PHE A 136 0.87 20.37 -9.27
CA PHE A 136 1.99 19.46 -9.05
C PHE A 136 3.12 20.11 -8.20
N PRO A 137 2.83 20.58 -6.96
CA PRO A 137 3.88 20.97 -6.03
C PRO A 137 4.76 19.77 -5.64
N ASP A 138 5.86 20.02 -4.95
CA ASP A 138 6.71 18.95 -4.42
C ASP A 138 6.01 18.21 -3.27
N TYR A 139 5.20 17.22 -3.63
CA TYR A 139 4.47 16.39 -2.68
C TYR A 139 5.37 15.47 -1.87
N ALA A 140 6.60 15.19 -2.31
CA ALA A 140 7.53 14.42 -1.51
C ALA A 140 7.97 15.22 -0.29
N THR A 141 8.34 16.49 -0.49
CA THR A 141 8.64 17.43 0.59
C THR A 141 7.40 17.71 1.44
N LEU A 142 6.23 17.96 0.85
CA LEU A 142 5.00 18.24 1.62
C LEU A 142 4.53 17.04 2.45
N SER A 143 4.59 15.80 1.92
CA SER A 143 4.14 14.60 2.64
C SER A 143 5.19 13.99 3.56
N GLY A 144 6.47 14.21 3.29
CA GLY A 144 7.58 13.61 4.04
C GLY A 144 7.84 12.17 3.61
N VAL A 145 7.23 11.76 2.50
CA VAL A 145 7.45 10.47 1.84
C VAL A 145 8.22 10.75 0.55
N PRO A 146 9.43 10.23 0.38
CA PRO A 146 10.21 10.50 -0.83
C PRO A 146 9.51 9.97 -2.08
N LEU A 147 9.83 10.53 -3.25
CA LEU A 147 9.47 9.91 -4.52
C LEU A 147 10.12 8.52 -4.64
N PRO A 148 9.48 7.59 -5.38
CA PRO A 148 10.06 6.27 -5.58
C PRO A 148 11.34 6.34 -6.40
N SER A 149 12.21 5.34 -6.23
CA SER A 149 13.36 5.14 -7.11
C SER A 149 12.87 4.74 -8.52
N PRO A 150 13.45 5.28 -9.60
CA PRO A 150 13.16 4.83 -10.96
C PRO A 150 13.41 3.32 -11.12
N TYR A 151 12.59 2.65 -11.93
CA TYR A 151 12.72 1.22 -12.22
C TYR A 151 12.97 0.98 -13.73
N PRO A 152 14.18 1.26 -14.24
CA PRO A 152 14.48 1.20 -15.67
C PRO A 152 14.36 -0.21 -16.26
N GLU A 153 14.71 -1.24 -15.49
CA GLU A 153 14.56 -2.66 -15.87
C GLU A 153 13.09 -3.15 -15.88
N PHE A 154 12.12 -2.34 -15.45
CA PHE A 154 10.71 -2.74 -15.46
C PHE A 154 10.20 -2.94 -16.89
N ASN A 155 9.75 -4.16 -17.18
CA ASN A 155 9.11 -4.53 -18.43
C ASN A 155 7.63 -4.81 -18.19
N ILE A 156 6.75 -3.94 -18.71
CA ILE A 156 5.32 -4.07 -18.50
C ILE A 156 4.78 -5.41 -19.01
N GLU A 157 5.27 -5.92 -20.14
CA GLU A 157 4.75 -7.13 -20.78
C GLU A 157 5.12 -8.41 -19.99
N LYS A 158 6.12 -8.35 -19.10
CA LYS A 158 6.54 -9.48 -18.25
C LYS A 158 6.16 -9.31 -16.78
N ALA A 159 5.75 -8.10 -16.38
CA ALA A 159 5.54 -7.77 -14.98
C ALA A 159 4.46 -8.64 -14.34
N LEU A 160 4.77 -9.19 -13.16
CA LEU A 160 3.84 -9.94 -12.32
C LEU A 160 3.64 -9.20 -10.99
N PRO A 161 2.45 -9.32 -10.35
CA PRO A 161 2.27 -8.78 -9.02
C PRO A 161 3.21 -9.48 -8.05
N ARG A 162 3.68 -8.77 -7.02
CA ARG A 162 4.42 -9.42 -5.93
C ARG A 162 3.52 -10.50 -5.29
N PRO A 163 4.04 -11.68 -4.94
CA PRO A 163 3.22 -12.84 -4.58
C PRO A 163 2.76 -12.78 -3.10
N TYR A 164 1.85 -11.84 -2.80
CA TYR A 164 1.37 -11.63 -1.43
C TYR A 164 0.62 -12.85 -0.88
N ARG A 165 0.99 -13.25 0.34
CA ARG A 165 0.35 -14.27 1.18
C ARG A 165 0.05 -13.69 2.56
N PRO A 166 -0.93 -12.76 2.69
CA PRO A 166 -1.27 -12.09 3.95
C PRO A 166 -2.05 -13.00 4.91
N PHE A 167 -1.71 -14.29 4.94
CA PHE A 167 -2.27 -15.30 5.83
C PHE A 167 -1.61 -15.20 7.20
N ARG A 168 -2.41 -15.34 8.25
CA ARG A 168 -1.95 -15.25 9.65
C ARG A 168 -2.73 -16.20 10.54
N TRP A 169 -2.03 -16.79 11.49
CA TRP A 169 -2.54 -17.69 12.50
C TRP A 169 -2.32 -17.13 13.92
N ALA A 170 -3.20 -17.50 14.86
CA ALA A 170 -3.63 -16.71 16.05
C ALA A 170 -4.46 -15.48 15.67
N TYR A 171 -5.52 -15.71 14.89
CA TYR A 171 -6.33 -14.65 14.28
C TYR A 171 -7.14 -13.85 15.32
N HIS A 172 -6.52 -12.78 15.83
CA HIS A 172 -7.23 -11.67 16.45
C HIS A 172 -7.44 -10.59 15.39
N GLN A 173 -8.70 -10.15 15.21
CA GLN A 173 -9.02 -9.03 14.34
C GLN A 173 -8.24 -7.79 14.83
N THR A 174 -7.23 -7.40 14.06
CA THR A 174 -6.34 -6.27 14.31
C THR A 174 -6.13 -5.52 12.99
N MET A 175 -5.62 -4.28 13.03
CA MET A 175 -5.41 -3.51 11.80
C MET A 175 -4.35 -4.14 10.88
N SER A 176 -3.39 -4.89 11.45
CA SER A 176 -2.45 -5.73 10.66
C SER A 176 -1.58 -4.92 9.71
N LEU A 177 -1.05 -3.81 10.22
CA LEU A 177 -0.39 -2.78 9.43
C LEU A 177 1.11 -3.03 9.39
N THR A 178 1.69 -2.82 8.21
CA THR A 178 3.14 -2.68 8.04
C THR A 178 3.43 -1.31 7.43
N LYS A 179 4.68 -0.86 7.53
CA LYS A 179 5.10 0.38 6.86
C LYS A 179 4.96 0.20 5.35
N LEU A 180 4.38 1.18 4.65
CA LEU A 180 4.37 1.19 3.19
C LEU A 180 5.82 1.20 2.66
N GLU A 181 6.10 0.30 1.73
CA GLU A 181 7.33 0.37 0.95
C GLU A 181 7.16 1.40 -0.16
N THR A 182 7.87 2.52 -0.06
CA THR A 182 7.64 3.69 -0.92
C THR A 182 7.73 3.36 -2.41
N ASP A 183 8.67 2.53 -2.84
CA ASP A 183 8.84 2.14 -4.26
C ASP A 183 7.70 1.29 -4.82
N TRP A 184 6.79 0.83 -3.95
CA TRP A 184 5.73 -0.11 -4.26
C TRP A 184 4.35 0.42 -3.86
N TRP A 185 4.14 1.74 -3.94
CA TRP A 185 2.83 2.33 -3.70
C TRP A 185 1.81 1.99 -4.80
N ILE A 186 2.21 2.11 -6.07
CA ILE A 186 1.38 1.80 -7.24
C ILE A 186 2.11 0.77 -8.09
N GLU A 187 1.56 -0.45 -8.19
CA GLU A 187 2.20 -1.56 -8.90
C GLU A 187 1.53 -1.81 -10.25
N LEU A 188 2.34 -1.89 -11.32
CA LEU A 188 1.87 -2.23 -12.67
C LEU A 188 2.21 -3.68 -13.01
N GLU A 189 1.39 -4.29 -13.87
CA GLU A 189 1.47 -5.70 -14.24
C GLU A 189 1.26 -5.86 -15.75
N SER A 190 1.61 -7.03 -16.30
CA SER A 190 1.35 -7.42 -17.69
C SER A 190 -0.13 -7.33 -18.10
N THR A 191 -1.04 -7.43 -17.14
CA THR A 191 -2.49 -7.24 -17.37
C THR A 191 -2.91 -5.77 -17.49
N TYR A 192 -2.00 -4.80 -17.42
CA TYR A 192 -2.33 -3.38 -17.34
C TYR A 192 -3.30 -2.91 -18.44
N LYS A 193 -3.03 -3.22 -19.72
CA LYS A 193 -3.86 -2.80 -20.85
C LYS A 193 -5.31 -3.32 -20.73
N SER A 194 -5.46 -4.63 -20.49
CA SER A 194 -6.77 -5.25 -20.34
C SER A 194 -7.48 -4.78 -19.07
N ARG A 195 -6.75 -4.58 -17.97
CA ARG A 195 -7.31 -4.08 -16.71
C ARG A 195 -7.84 -2.66 -16.84
N ILE A 196 -7.10 -1.75 -17.49
CA ILE A 196 -7.58 -0.39 -17.75
C ILE A 196 -8.83 -0.41 -18.65
N ALA A 197 -8.84 -1.22 -19.70
CA ALA A 197 -10.02 -1.36 -20.56
C ALA A 197 -11.26 -1.85 -19.77
N GLN A 198 -11.10 -2.91 -18.97
CA GLN A 198 -12.15 -3.45 -18.11
C GLN A 198 -12.69 -2.39 -17.13
N ARG A 199 -11.81 -1.59 -16.52
CA ARG A 199 -12.21 -0.51 -15.60
C ARG A 199 -13.03 0.57 -16.29
N LYS A 200 -12.65 0.97 -17.52
CA LYS A 200 -13.41 1.93 -18.32
C LYS A 200 -14.79 1.40 -18.68
N GLU A 201 -14.90 0.12 -19.03
CA GLU A 201 -16.18 -0.54 -19.29
C GLU A 201 -17.08 -0.58 -18.05
N LEU A 202 -16.51 -0.96 -16.90
CA LEU A 202 -17.22 -0.93 -15.62
C LEU A 202 -17.75 0.47 -15.28
N TYR A 203 -16.95 1.51 -15.52
CA TYR A 203 -17.41 2.88 -15.31
C TYR A 203 -18.49 3.30 -16.31
N ALA A 204 -18.35 2.96 -17.59
CA ALA A 204 -19.37 3.25 -18.59
C ALA A 204 -20.72 2.63 -18.22
N LYS A 205 -20.72 1.39 -17.73
CA LYS A 205 -21.93 0.64 -17.33
C LYS A 205 -22.53 1.11 -16.01
N ASN A 206 -21.70 1.29 -14.98
CA ASN A 206 -22.19 1.41 -13.59
C ASN A 206 -22.08 2.84 -13.02
N ARG A 207 -21.37 3.75 -13.69
CA ARG A 207 -21.26 5.19 -13.35
C ARG A 207 -20.98 5.43 -11.86
N LYS A 208 -21.94 6.01 -11.12
CA LYS A 208 -21.84 6.36 -9.70
C LYS A 208 -21.63 5.17 -8.77
N GLU A 209 -21.93 3.96 -9.22
CA GLU A 209 -21.68 2.75 -8.44
C GLU A 209 -20.19 2.37 -8.38
N VAL A 210 -19.36 2.90 -9.28
CA VAL A 210 -17.91 2.69 -9.26
C VAL A 210 -17.10 3.97 -9.14
N LEU A 211 -17.61 5.13 -9.54
CA LEU A 211 -16.93 6.41 -9.37
C LEU A 211 -17.94 7.49 -8.98
N ASP A 212 -17.78 8.04 -7.79
CA ASP A 212 -18.57 9.17 -7.31
C ASP A 212 -17.71 10.12 -6.47
N ALA A 213 -18.04 11.39 -6.50
CA ALA A 213 -17.37 12.45 -5.75
C ALA A 213 -18.40 13.50 -5.36
N ILE A 214 -18.52 13.78 -4.06
CA ILE A 214 -19.49 14.75 -3.54
C ILE A 214 -18.81 16.09 -3.21
N PRO A 215 -19.54 17.22 -3.20
CA PRO A 215 -18.95 18.56 -3.05
C PRO A 215 -17.99 18.70 -1.86
N GLY A 216 -16.93 19.49 -2.01
CA GLY A 216 -15.86 19.65 -1.01
C GLY A 216 -14.72 18.64 -1.13
N SER A 217 -14.85 17.62 -1.99
CA SER A 217 -13.79 16.64 -2.27
C SER A 217 -12.78 17.09 -3.33
N GLU A 218 -12.95 18.27 -3.94
CA GLU A 218 -12.20 18.71 -5.12
C GLU A 218 -10.69 18.79 -4.86
N LEU A 219 -10.28 19.36 -3.72
CA LEU A 219 -8.87 19.46 -3.34
C LEU A 219 -8.24 18.07 -3.19
N ALA A 220 -8.91 17.17 -2.46
CA ALA A 220 -8.39 15.85 -2.18
C ALA A 220 -8.32 14.97 -3.44
N CYS A 221 -9.30 15.09 -4.35
CA CYS A 221 -9.28 14.39 -5.63
C CYS A 221 -8.12 14.87 -6.51
N LYS A 222 -7.93 16.20 -6.63
CA LYS A 222 -6.82 16.80 -7.38
C LYS A 222 -5.47 16.39 -6.79
N GLU A 223 -5.32 16.56 -5.49
CA GLU A 223 -4.09 16.22 -4.75
C GLU A 223 -3.73 14.75 -4.92
N LEU A 224 -4.69 13.83 -4.76
CA LEU A 224 -4.44 12.41 -4.99
C LEU A 224 -3.98 12.13 -6.42
N MET A 225 -4.68 12.69 -7.42
CA MET A 225 -4.31 12.53 -8.82
C MET A 225 -2.88 12.99 -9.07
N GLU A 226 -2.53 14.19 -8.63
CA GLU A 226 -1.19 14.74 -8.85
C GLU A 226 -0.10 13.89 -8.19
N MET A 227 -0.32 13.44 -6.97
CA MET A 227 0.62 12.56 -6.26
C MET A 227 0.82 11.21 -6.96
N VAL A 228 -0.26 10.60 -7.44
CA VAL A 228 -0.19 9.33 -8.20
C VAL A 228 0.53 9.54 -9.53
N LEU A 229 0.25 10.62 -10.24
CA LEU A 229 0.92 10.92 -11.51
C LEU A 229 2.41 11.22 -11.34
N GLN A 230 2.80 11.95 -10.29
CA GLN A 230 4.22 12.11 -9.94
C GLN A 230 4.87 10.76 -9.62
N PHE A 231 4.18 9.90 -8.88
CA PHE A 231 4.68 8.57 -8.56
C PHE A 231 4.95 7.74 -9.81
N ILE A 232 3.98 7.58 -10.71
CA ILE A 232 4.15 6.71 -11.88
C ILE A 232 5.18 7.29 -12.87
N CYS A 233 5.29 8.61 -13.00
CA CYS A 233 6.33 9.25 -13.82
C CYS A 233 7.73 9.05 -13.21
N ALA A 234 7.87 9.08 -11.89
CA ALA A 234 9.15 8.84 -11.21
C ALA A 234 9.55 7.36 -11.22
N ARG A 235 8.60 6.45 -10.95
CA ARG A 235 8.85 5.00 -10.87
C ARG A 235 9.04 4.37 -12.24
N TYR A 236 8.26 4.78 -13.23
CA TYR A 236 8.20 4.17 -14.57
C TYR A 236 8.44 5.22 -15.68
N PRO A 237 9.58 5.93 -15.65
CA PRO A 237 9.84 7.06 -16.56
C PRO A 237 9.88 6.68 -18.05
N GLN A 238 10.14 5.41 -18.37
CA GLN A 238 10.10 4.89 -19.74
C GLN A 238 8.66 4.80 -20.30
N TYR A 239 7.66 4.75 -19.42
CA TYR A 239 6.26 4.57 -19.79
C TYR A 239 5.40 5.82 -19.58
N PHE A 240 5.74 6.67 -18.61
CA PHE A 240 4.94 7.82 -18.25
C PHE A 240 5.76 9.11 -18.24
N THR A 241 5.20 10.17 -18.79
CA THR A 241 5.79 11.51 -18.74
C THR A 241 4.69 12.54 -18.60
N LEU A 242 4.84 13.48 -17.67
CA LEU A 242 3.93 14.60 -17.51
C LEU A 242 4.53 15.87 -18.12
N LYS A 243 4.06 16.25 -19.31
CA LYS A 243 4.51 17.44 -20.03
C LYS A 243 3.86 18.69 -19.46
N SER A 244 4.69 19.68 -19.15
CA SER A 244 4.25 21.01 -18.68
C SER A 244 3.24 20.96 -17.53
N LYS A 245 3.36 19.95 -16.63
CA LYS A 245 2.42 19.73 -15.52
C LYS A 245 0.95 19.63 -15.93
N ARG A 246 0.66 19.22 -17.17
CA ARG A 246 -0.72 19.25 -17.72
C ARG A 246 -1.07 18.06 -18.61
N VAL A 247 -0.16 17.64 -19.49
CA VAL A 247 -0.43 16.55 -20.43
C VAL A 247 0.30 15.30 -19.98
N LEU A 248 -0.43 14.28 -19.55
CA LEU A 248 0.12 12.98 -19.24
C LEU A 248 0.26 12.17 -20.53
N GLN A 249 1.48 11.79 -20.88
CA GLN A 249 1.79 10.82 -21.91
C GLN A 249 1.93 9.44 -21.26
N ASN A 250 1.19 8.46 -21.79
CA ASN A 250 1.19 7.07 -21.36
C ASN A 250 1.54 6.17 -22.55
N ASN A 251 2.81 5.75 -22.61
CA ASN A 251 3.35 4.95 -23.70
C ASN A 251 2.89 3.49 -23.67
N ILE A 252 2.36 3.00 -22.53
CA ILE A 252 1.80 1.64 -22.47
C ILE A 252 0.50 1.58 -23.27
N LEU A 253 -0.34 2.61 -23.16
CA LEU A 253 -1.62 2.71 -23.89
C LEU A 253 -1.50 3.45 -25.23
N GLY A 254 -0.39 4.17 -25.46
CA GLY A 254 -0.22 5.03 -26.63
C GLY A 254 -1.11 6.28 -26.59
N THR A 255 -1.39 6.80 -25.40
CA THR A 255 -2.33 7.93 -25.20
C THR A 255 -1.65 9.16 -24.65
N GLU A 256 -2.14 10.34 -25.04
CA GLU A 256 -1.88 11.62 -24.37
C GLU A 256 -3.19 12.19 -23.83
N GLN A 257 -3.17 12.69 -22.59
CA GLN A 257 -4.36 13.18 -21.91
C GLN A 257 -4.06 14.50 -21.20
N ASP A 258 -4.85 15.54 -21.49
CA ASP A 258 -4.91 16.74 -20.64
C ASP A 258 -5.59 16.38 -19.31
N VAL A 259 -4.83 16.37 -18.23
CA VAL A 259 -5.33 15.96 -16.91
C VAL A 259 -6.26 17.00 -16.27
N THR A 260 -6.30 18.22 -16.82
CA THR A 260 -7.19 19.30 -16.36
C THR A 260 -8.56 19.25 -17.04
N ALA A 261 -8.68 18.50 -18.15
CA ALA A 261 -9.90 18.42 -18.94
C ALA A 261 -10.94 17.41 -18.41
N LYS A 262 -10.57 16.59 -17.41
CA LYS A 262 -11.45 15.60 -16.78
C LYS A 262 -11.43 15.72 -15.27
N HIS A 263 -12.43 15.13 -14.63
CA HIS A 263 -12.40 14.96 -13.17
C HIS A 263 -11.13 14.19 -12.74
N PRO A 264 -10.43 14.57 -11.66
CA PRO A 264 -9.16 13.92 -11.28
C PRO A 264 -9.26 12.41 -11.09
N LEU A 265 -10.37 11.91 -10.55
CA LEU A 265 -10.59 10.46 -10.40
C LEU A 265 -10.83 9.73 -11.74
N GLU A 266 -11.31 10.42 -12.78
CA GLU A 266 -11.41 9.83 -14.12
C GLU A 266 -10.03 9.73 -14.78
N VAL A 267 -9.13 10.69 -14.53
CA VAL A 267 -7.71 10.58 -14.96
C VAL A 267 -7.04 9.37 -14.32
N LEU A 268 -7.31 9.12 -13.03
CA LEU A 268 -6.83 7.91 -12.34
C LEU A 268 -7.46 6.63 -12.90
N LEU A 269 -8.78 6.62 -13.12
CA LEU A 269 -9.47 5.51 -13.77
C LEU A 269 -8.85 5.16 -15.12
N ASP A 270 -8.48 6.19 -15.90
CA ASP A 270 -7.96 6.05 -17.26
C ASP A 270 -6.54 5.48 -17.32
N ASN A 271 -5.74 5.61 -16.26
CA ASN A 271 -4.28 5.37 -16.30
C ASN A 271 -3.74 4.45 -15.21
N VAL A 272 -4.48 4.19 -14.12
CA VAL A 272 -3.96 3.45 -12.97
C VAL A 272 -4.90 2.31 -12.57
N PRO A 273 -4.41 1.06 -12.50
CA PRO A 273 -5.23 -0.11 -12.18
C PRO A 273 -5.41 -0.32 -10.67
N GLU A 274 -5.53 0.77 -9.90
CA GLU A 274 -5.77 0.79 -8.44
C GLU A 274 -7.12 1.42 -8.16
N ASP A 275 -7.78 0.95 -7.11
CA ASP A 275 -8.98 1.58 -6.57
C ASP A 275 -8.61 2.57 -5.47
N PHE A 276 -9.38 3.66 -5.35
CA PHE A 276 -9.13 4.72 -4.39
C PHE A 276 -10.43 5.12 -3.68
N ALA A 277 -10.38 5.20 -2.36
CA ALA A 277 -11.41 5.77 -1.49
C ALA A 277 -10.82 6.94 -0.71
N ILE A 278 -11.47 8.10 -0.77
CA ILE A 278 -11.02 9.35 -0.16
C ILE A 278 -11.94 9.69 1.01
N MET A 279 -11.36 9.64 2.20
CA MET A 279 -12.04 9.92 3.46
C MET A 279 -11.69 11.34 3.93
N LEU A 280 -12.68 12.23 4.07
CA LEU A 280 -12.46 13.58 4.64
C LEU A 280 -12.92 13.64 6.09
N ARG A 281 -12.20 14.45 6.87
CA ARG A 281 -12.53 14.77 8.25
C ARG A 281 -13.68 15.77 8.30
N ASP A 282 -14.75 15.43 8.98
CA ASP A 282 -15.79 16.38 9.37
C ASP A 282 -15.24 17.37 10.42
N GLU A 283 -15.42 18.66 10.19
CA GLU A 283 -14.89 19.70 11.07
C GLU A 283 -15.52 19.66 12.47
N THR A 284 -16.80 19.28 12.57
CA THR A 284 -17.60 19.34 13.80
C THR A 284 -17.28 18.17 14.74
N THR A 285 -17.30 16.95 14.21
CA THR A 285 -17.11 15.71 14.98
C THR A 285 -15.69 15.19 14.93
N GLY A 286 -14.88 15.59 13.94
CA GLY A 286 -13.54 15.05 13.70
C GLY A 286 -13.50 13.63 13.15
N PHE A 287 -14.66 13.02 12.88
CA PHE A 287 -14.74 11.72 12.24
C PHE A 287 -14.58 11.81 10.73
N TYR A 288 -14.29 10.66 10.10
CA TYR A 288 -13.99 10.60 8.68
C TYR A 288 -15.15 9.99 7.89
N PHE A 289 -15.48 10.62 6.77
CA PHE A 289 -16.56 10.25 5.86
C PHE A 289 -16.03 9.97 4.46
N LEU A 290 -16.59 8.97 3.77
CA LEU A 290 -16.24 8.71 2.36
C LEU A 290 -16.84 9.81 1.48
N ARG A 291 -16.00 10.64 0.87
CA ARG A 291 -16.44 11.80 0.07
C ARG A 291 -16.14 11.69 -1.42
N ALA A 292 -15.21 10.83 -1.79
CA ALA A 292 -14.98 10.51 -3.19
C ALA A 292 -14.35 9.12 -3.32
N ALA A 293 -14.62 8.43 -4.42
CA ALA A 293 -14.06 7.13 -4.68
C ALA A 293 -14.04 6.80 -6.17
N VAL A 294 -13.06 5.99 -6.58
CA VAL A 294 -13.06 5.23 -7.83
C VAL A 294 -12.70 3.78 -7.50
N ILE A 295 -13.69 2.90 -7.53
CA ILE A 295 -13.58 1.51 -7.06
C ILE A 295 -14.23 0.58 -8.09
N CYS A 296 -13.38 -0.06 -8.88
CA CYS A 296 -13.78 -1.01 -9.91
C CYS A 296 -13.59 -2.46 -9.48
N SER A 297 -13.17 -2.72 -8.23
CA SER A 297 -12.90 -4.06 -7.71
C SER A 297 -13.67 -4.40 -6.42
N ALA A 298 -14.84 -3.81 -6.18
CA ALA A 298 -15.65 -4.14 -5.01
C ALA A 298 -16.35 -5.51 -5.13
N LEU A 299 -16.39 -6.29 -4.04
CA LEU A 299 -17.17 -7.53 -3.93
C LEU A 299 -18.22 -7.40 -2.81
N GLY A 300 -19.49 -7.63 -3.15
CA GLY A 300 -20.62 -7.57 -2.24
C GLY A 300 -21.09 -6.15 -1.87
N TRP A 301 -20.56 -5.11 -2.54
CA TRP A 301 -20.95 -3.71 -2.33
C TRP A 301 -20.53 -2.85 -3.53
N ASN A 302 -20.99 -1.59 -3.57
CA ASN A 302 -20.60 -0.60 -4.58
C ASN A 302 -20.42 0.80 -3.96
N VAL A 303 -19.79 1.74 -4.69
CA VAL A 303 -19.50 3.10 -4.19
C VAL A 303 -20.76 3.82 -3.74
N ALA A 304 -21.84 3.76 -4.54
CA ALA A 304 -23.12 4.41 -4.22
C ALA A 304 -23.71 3.95 -2.87
N SER A 305 -23.50 2.69 -2.47
CA SER A 305 -23.96 2.16 -1.18
C SER A 305 -23.15 2.66 0.03
N LYS A 306 -21.97 3.26 -0.19
CA LYS A 306 -21.01 3.66 0.86
C LYS A 306 -20.69 5.16 0.86
N ILE A 307 -20.88 5.87 -0.25
CA ILE A 307 -20.58 7.31 -0.36
C ILE A 307 -21.36 8.10 0.69
N GLY A 308 -20.73 9.09 1.32
CA GLY A 308 -21.31 9.91 2.37
C GLY A 308 -21.39 9.26 3.76
N LYS A 309 -21.07 7.98 3.91
CA LYS A 309 -21.07 7.29 5.21
C LYS A 309 -19.79 7.56 6.00
N GLN A 310 -19.91 7.54 7.32
CA GLN A 310 -18.78 7.54 8.25
C GLN A 310 -18.02 6.21 8.17
N LEU A 311 -16.74 6.23 8.54
CA LEU A 311 -15.88 5.05 8.56
C LEU A 311 -16.51 3.84 9.26
N HIS A 312 -17.14 4.02 10.43
CA HIS A 312 -17.74 2.89 11.16
C HIS A 312 -19.00 2.34 10.46
N GLU A 313 -19.80 3.18 9.82
CA GLU A 313 -21.01 2.77 9.08
C GLU A 313 -20.66 2.00 7.81
N ILE A 314 -19.54 2.34 7.16
CA ILE A 314 -19.01 1.58 6.02
C ILE A 314 -18.70 0.14 6.45
N HIS A 315 -18.15 -0.02 7.66
CA HIS A 315 -17.66 -1.27 8.23
C HIS A 315 -18.68 -2.01 9.10
N GLU A 316 -19.93 -1.53 9.20
CA GLU A 316 -20.99 -2.15 10.01
C GLU A 316 -21.21 -3.66 9.74
N PRO A 317 -21.10 -4.16 8.48
CA PRO A 317 -21.23 -5.60 8.20
C PRO A 317 -20.04 -6.46 8.65
N ILE A 318 -18.92 -5.87 9.08
CA ILE A 318 -17.69 -6.62 9.38
C ILE A 318 -17.76 -7.17 10.82
N PRO A 319 -17.64 -8.50 11.00
CA PRO A 319 -17.71 -9.10 12.33
C PRO A 319 -16.65 -8.55 13.28
N ASP A 320 -17.06 -8.33 14.53
CA ASP A 320 -16.24 -7.79 15.63
C ASP A 320 -15.71 -6.35 15.38
N TYR A 321 -16.11 -5.65 14.30
CA TYR A 321 -15.57 -4.31 14.01
C TYR A 321 -15.94 -3.30 15.10
N LYS A 322 -17.22 -3.19 15.44
CA LYS A 322 -17.71 -2.23 16.43
C LYS A 322 -17.06 -2.44 17.79
N GLU A 323 -16.99 -3.68 18.24
CA GLU A 323 -16.53 -4.04 19.59
C GLU A 323 -15.00 -4.03 19.72
N LYS A 324 -14.26 -4.39 18.66
CA LYS A 324 -12.79 -4.60 18.74
C LYS A 324 -11.97 -3.60 17.94
N MET A 325 -12.52 -3.00 16.89
CA MET A 325 -11.75 -2.22 15.92
C MET A 325 -12.10 -0.74 15.91
N GLN A 326 -13.38 -0.37 16.03
CA GLN A 326 -13.86 0.99 15.77
C GLN A 326 -13.06 2.05 16.53
N PHE A 327 -12.94 1.94 17.85
CA PHE A 327 -12.19 2.90 18.66
C PHE A 327 -10.72 3.06 18.20
N SER A 328 -10.05 1.94 17.91
CA SER A 328 -8.67 1.97 17.45
C SER A 328 -8.54 2.60 16.06
N MET A 329 -9.52 2.35 15.19
CA MET A 329 -9.57 2.87 13.83
C MET A 329 -9.83 4.36 13.79
N ASP A 330 -10.83 4.85 14.54
CA ASP A 330 -11.16 6.29 14.61
C ASP A 330 -9.98 7.09 15.18
N ARG A 331 -9.34 6.56 16.24
CA ARG A 331 -8.12 7.16 16.80
C ARG A 331 -6.97 7.15 15.79
N PHE A 332 -6.81 6.06 15.04
CA PHE A 332 -5.76 5.94 14.04
C PHE A 332 -5.97 6.96 12.91
N PHE A 333 -7.17 7.04 12.33
CA PHE A 333 -7.53 8.02 11.31
C PHE A 333 -7.35 9.47 11.78
N THR A 334 -7.61 9.75 13.06
CA THR A 334 -7.37 11.09 13.62
C THR A 334 -5.88 11.42 13.72
N LYS A 335 -5.05 10.47 14.14
CA LYS A 335 -3.63 10.71 14.50
C LYS A 335 -2.61 10.31 13.43
N MET A 336 -3.03 9.65 12.36
CA MET A 336 -2.10 9.15 11.33
C MET A 336 -1.34 10.34 10.72
N PRO A 337 0.00 10.34 10.73
CA PRO A 337 0.78 11.42 10.13
C PRO A 337 0.97 11.17 8.61
N THR A 338 1.47 12.16 7.87
CA THR A 338 1.65 12.03 6.41
C THR A 338 2.87 11.19 6.04
N GLU A 339 3.94 11.24 6.83
CA GLU A 339 5.25 10.63 6.54
C GLU A 339 5.32 9.14 6.88
N LYS A 340 4.25 8.57 7.44
CA LYS A 340 4.17 7.14 7.80
C LYS A 340 2.95 6.46 7.18
N PRO A 341 2.85 6.42 5.84
CA PRO A 341 1.85 5.60 5.18
C PRO A 341 2.09 4.12 5.50
N ILE A 342 1.02 3.35 5.42
CA ILE A 342 1.01 1.94 5.80
C ILE A 342 0.46 1.09 4.66
N GLN A 343 0.76 -0.22 4.72
CA GLN A 343 0.25 -1.22 3.80
C GLN A 343 -0.22 -2.47 4.55
N ARG A 344 -1.16 -3.20 3.95
CA ARG A 344 -1.68 -4.49 4.44
C ARG A 344 -2.34 -5.28 3.32
N GLY A 345 -2.60 -6.57 3.56
CA GLY A 345 -3.42 -7.39 2.67
C GLY A 345 -4.73 -7.81 3.33
N SER A 346 -5.83 -7.73 2.59
CA SER A 346 -7.02 -8.56 2.83
C SER A 346 -7.01 -9.70 1.80
N TRP A 347 -7.69 -10.81 2.11
CA TRP A 347 -7.71 -11.95 1.22
C TRP A 347 -9.05 -12.71 1.28
N GLY A 348 -9.37 -13.38 0.17
CA GLY A 348 -10.47 -14.33 0.00
C GLY A 348 -10.07 -15.42 -0.99
N LEU A 349 -10.90 -16.46 -1.12
CA LEU A 349 -10.75 -17.48 -2.15
C LEU A 349 -11.97 -17.43 -3.05
N GLU A 350 -11.77 -17.39 -4.36
CA GLU A 350 -12.83 -17.21 -5.34
C GLU A 350 -12.72 -18.21 -6.49
N ILE A 351 -13.85 -18.48 -7.15
CA ILE A 351 -13.88 -19.16 -8.44
C ILE A 351 -13.58 -18.11 -9.53
N GLY A 352 -12.54 -18.35 -10.33
CA GLY A 352 -12.08 -17.40 -11.34
C GLY A 352 -11.49 -16.12 -10.72
N GLN A 353 -11.64 -15.00 -11.43
CA GLN A 353 -11.04 -13.72 -11.06
C GLN A 353 -12.07 -12.58 -11.04
N PRO A 354 -13.13 -12.68 -10.22
CA PRO A 354 -14.18 -11.65 -10.17
C PRO A 354 -13.59 -10.33 -9.68
N LEU A 355 -13.52 -9.33 -10.56
CA LEU A 355 -13.03 -8.01 -10.20
C LEU A 355 -14.12 -7.24 -9.44
N TYR A 356 -15.28 -7.03 -10.09
CA TYR A 356 -16.41 -6.27 -9.59
C TYR A 356 -17.64 -7.19 -9.47
N MET A 357 -18.24 -7.25 -8.29
CA MET A 357 -19.39 -8.09 -8.00
C MET A 357 -20.32 -7.34 -7.02
N PRO A 358 -21.11 -6.36 -7.48
CA PRO A 358 -22.08 -5.66 -6.65
C PRO A 358 -23.20 -6.61 -6.20
N PRO A 359 -24.03 -6.21 -5.20
CA PRO A 359 -25.17 -7.04 -4.77
C PRO A 359 -26.08 -7.43 -5.95
N GLY A 360 -26.39 -8.73 -6.08
CA GLY A 360 -27.22 -9.25 -7.17
C GLY A 360 -26.47 -9.55 -8.48
N ASP A 361 -25.14 -9.39 -8.51
CA ASP A 361 -24.33 -9.86 -9.63
C ASP A 361 -24.45 -11.39 -9.80
N PRO A 362 -24.62 -11.92 -11.03
CA PRO A 362 -24.76 -13.35 -11.24
C PRO A 362 -23.59 -14.19 -10.69
N HIS A 363 -22.39 -13.63 -10.62
CA HIS A 363 -21.24 -14.32 -10.05
C HIS A 363 -21.41 -14.62 -8.55
N GLU A 364 -22.23 -13.85 -7.82
CA GLU A 364 -22.52 -14.08 -6.41
C GLU A 364 -23.15 -15.47 -6.18
N LEU A 365 -23.88 -16.00 -7.17
CA LEU A 365 -24.49 -17.34 -7.10
C LEU A 365 -23.46 -18.46 -6.92
N HIS A 366 -22.23 -18.27 -7.40
CA HIS A 366 -21.14 -19.21 -7.19
C HIS A 366 -20.76 -19.35 -5.71
N ARG A 367 -21.02 -18.33 -4.88
CA ARG A 367 -20.75 -18.39 -3.44
C ARG A 367 -21.83 -19.12 -2.64
N LEU A 368 -22.99 -19.38 -3.25
CA LEU A 368 -24.16 -19.98 -2.59
C LEU A 368 -24.21 -21.50 -2.70
N SER A 369 -23.34 -22.12 -3.51
CA SER A 369 -23.30 -23.57 -3.69
C SER A 369 -21.88 -24.10 -3.88
N GLN A 370 -21.66 -25.37 -3.54
CA GLN A 370 -20.45 -26.09 -3.90
C GLN A 370 -20.70 -26.84 -5.22
N ARG A 371 -20.19 -26.29 -6.32
CA ARG A 371 -20.34 -26.88 -7.65
C ARG A 371 -19.59 -28.22 -7.73
N ALA A 372 -20.27 -29.26 -8.21
CA ALA A 372 -19.73 -30.64 -8.23
C ALA A 372 -18.57 -30.83 -9.22
N ASP A 373 -18.57 -30.11 -10.34
CA ASP A 373 -17.55 -30.11 -11.38
C ASP A 373 -16.47 -29.03 -11.18
N LEU A 374 -16.44 -28.34 -10.03
CA LEU A 374 -15.39 -27.37 -9.72
C LEU A 374 -14.02 -28.06 -9.65
N THR A 375 -13.03 -27.49 -10.32
CA THR A 375 -11.64 -27.97 -10.29
C THR A 375 -10.72 -27.01 -9.53
N ILE A 376 -9.56 -27.50 -9.07
CA ILE A 376 -8.60 -26.68 -8.33
C ILE A 376 -7.99 -25.56 -9.19
N ASP A 377 -7.89 -25.76 -10.50
CA ASP A 377 -7.36 -24.79 -11.46
C ASP A 377 -8.25 -23.56 -11.63
N GLU A 378 -9.54 -23.68 -11.30
CA GLU A 378 -10.49 -22.56 -11.33
C GLU A 378 -10.43 -21.72 -10.05
N CYS A 379 -9.84 -22.25 -8.97
CA CYS A 379 -9.81 -21.57 -7.68
C CYS A 379 -8.61 -20.64 -7.57
N HIS A 380 -8.88 -19.39 -7.18
CA HIS A 380 -7.87 -18.35 -7.03
C HIS A 380 -7.87 -17.79 -5.61
N LEU A 381 -6.68 -17.50 -5.11
CA LEU A 381 -6.50 -16.54 -4.04
C LEU A 381 -6.73 -15.14 -4.61
N ARG A 382 -7.69 -14.42 -4.04
CA ARG A 382 -7.80 -12.98 -4.21
C ARG A 382 -7.12 -12.28 -3.04
N VAL A 383 -6.19 -11.38 -3.34
CA VAL A 383 -5.61 -10.44 -2.36
C VAL A 383 -6.02 -9.03 -2.74
N ASP A 384 -6.70 -8.33 -1.83
CA ASP A 384 -6.80 -6.88 -1.92
C ASP A 384 -5.57 -6.31 -1.20
N TRP A 385 -4.55 -5.93 -1.96
CA TRP A 385 -3.36 -5.28 -1.40
C TRP A 385 -3.68 -3.82 -1.20
N GLN A 386 -3.62 -3.36 0.05
CA GLN A 386 -4.19 -2.10 0.50
C GLN A 386 -3.09 -1.20 1.03
N THR A 387 -3.17 0.09 0.71
CA THR A 387 -2.38 1.12 1.39
C THR A 387 -3.29 2.19 1.97
N LEU A 388 -2.83 2.83 3.04
CA LEU A 388 -3.53 3.92 3.71
C LEU A 388 -2.55 5.06 3.93
N ARG A 389 -2.86 6.24 3.40
CA ARG A 389 -2.00 7.42 3.49
C ARG A 389 -2.79 8.71 3.71
N ARG A 390 -2.18 9.69 4.36
CA ARG A 390 -2.75 11.02 4.51
C ARG A 390 -2.19 11.94 3.44
N LEU A 391 -3.06 12.71 2.81
CA LEU A 391 -2.68 13.74 1.87
C LEU A 391 -2.23 15.02 2.63
N PRO A 392 -1.08 15.61 2.28
CA PRO A 392 -0.48 16.68 3.09
C PRO A 392 -1.22 18.02 3.08
N LEU A 393 -1.97 18.35 2.02
CA LEU A 393 -2.70 19.61 1.89
C LEU A 393 -4.13 19.47 2.39
N SER A 394 -4.94 18.59 1.77
CA SER A 394 -6.35 18.40 2.15
C SER A 394 -6.52 17.75 3.52
N GLY A 395 -5.54 16.97 3.98
CA GLY A 395 -5.65 16.14 5.17
C GLY A 395 -6.52 14.90 4.99
N ALA A 396 -7.00 14.64 3.76
CA ALA A 396 -7.77 13.45 3.45
C ALA A 396 -6.97 12.18 3.76
N VAL A 397 -7.66 11.14 4.19
CA VAL A 397 -7.08 9.80 4.29
C VAL A 397 -7.51 9.01 3.06
N VAL A 398 -6.53 8.58 2.26
CA VAL A 398 -6.74 7.78 1.07
C VAL A 398 -6.48 6.33 1.41
N PHE A 399 -7.52 5.51 1.22
CA PHE A 399 -7.43 4.07 1.19
C PHE A 399 -7.38 3.65 -0.28
N ASN A 400 -6.23 3.15 -0.74
CA ASN A 400 -6.11 2.57 -2.07
C ASN A 400 -5.91 1.07 -2.01
N PHE A 401 -6.37 0.36 -3.01
CA PHE A 401 -6.14 -1.07 -3.11
C PHE A 401 -6.20 -1.62 -4.52
N LYS A 402 -5.54 -2.76 -4.71
CA LYS A 402 -5.55 -3.54 -5.94
C LYS A 402 -6.00 -4.97 -5.68
N GLY A 403 -7.00 -5.42 -6.44
CA GLY A 403 -7.44 -6.81 -6.46
C GLY A 403 -6.50 -7.68 -7.29
N LEU A 404 -5.70 -8.48 -6.62
CA LEU A 404 -4.71 -9.39 -7.20
C LEU A 404 -5.23 -10.83 -7.14
N PHE A 405 -4.95 -11.61 -8.17
CA PHE A 405 -5.40 -12.99 -8.27
C PHE A 405 -4.21 -13.92 -8.48
N THR A 406 -4.11 -14.97 -7.67
CA THR A 406 -3.10 -16.03 -7.79
C THR A 406 -3.82 -17.38 -7.87
N PRO A 407 -3.55 -18.23 -8.87
CA PRO A 407 -4.03 -19.60 -8.86
C PRO A 407 -3.63 -20.32 -7.57
N ILE A 408 -4.57 -21.04 -6.94
CA ILE A 408 -4.28 -21.77 -5.69
C ILE A 408 -3.24 -22.87 -5.91
N THR A 409 -3.14 -23.40 -7.14
CA THR A 409 -2.12 -24.38 -7.53
C THR A 409 -0.69 -23.91 -7.32
N GLU A 410 -0.44 -22.60 -7.25
CA GLU A 410 0.88 -22.07 -6.91
C GLU A 410 1.33 -22.45 -5.50
N PHE A 411 0.39 -22.69 -4.57
CA PHE A 411 0.69 -22.93 -3.16
C PHE A 411 1.46 -24.22 -2.94
N ARG A 412 1.33 -25.21 -3.84
CA ARG A 412 2.05 -26.49 -3.76
C ARG A 412 3.54 -26.30 -3.55
N ASN A 413 4.13 -25.29 -4.19
CA ASN A 413 5.56 -24.98 -4.14
C ASN A 413 5.91 -23.78 -3.23
N GLU A 414 5.00 -23.35 -2.36
CA GLU A 414 5.19 -22.21 -1.46
C GLU A 414 5.29 -22.71 -0.01
N PRO A 415 6.50 -22.71 0.58
CA PRO A 415 6.75 -23.35 1.87
C PRO A 415 5.80 -22.87 2.96
N GLY A 416 5.06 -23.80 3.57
CA GLY A 416 4.16 -23.57 4.71
C GLY A 416 2.82 -22.92 4.35
N VAL A 417 2.64 -22.43 3.11
CA VAL A 417 1.39 -21.78 2.70
C VAL A 417 0.20 -22.76 2.72
N PRO A 418 0.27 -23.99 2.15
CA PRO A 418 -0.85 -24.92 2.19
C PRO A 418 -1.31 -25.26 3.60
N GLY A 419 -0.37 -25.59 4.49
CA GLY A 419 -0.66 -25.93 5.88
C GLY A 419 -1.26 -24.77 6.67
N LEU A 420 -0.74 -23.55 6.48
CA LEU A 420 -1.27 -22.34 7.10
C LEU A 420 -2.70 -22.03 6.63
N VAL A 421 -2.96 -22.06 5.32
CA VAL A 421 -4.29 -21.78 4.77
C VAL A 421 -5.29 -22.84 5.20
N MET A 422 -4.91 -24.12 5.17
CA MET A 422 -5.71 -25.22 5.68
C MET A 422 -6.13 -24.95 7.13
N LYS A 423 -5.16 -24.65 8.01
CA LYS A 423 -5.42 -24.35 9.41
C LYS A 423 -6.37 -23.16 9.59
N ILE A 424 -6.20 -22.10 8.81
CA ILE A 424 -7.10 -20.93 8.86
C ILE A 424 -8.53 -21.29 8.49
N ILE A 425 -8.72 -22.06 7.42
CA ILE A 425 -10.06 -22.43 6.95
C ILE A 425 -10.76 -23.36 7.94
N THR A 426 -10.03 -24.29 8.56
CA THR A 426 -10.63 -25.31 9.44
C THR A 426 -10.82 -24.84 10.87
N GLU A 427 -9.90 -24.04 11.40
CA GLU A 427 -9.86 -23.65 12.81
C GLU A 427 -10.10 -22.14 13.03
N GLY A 428 -10.26 -21.37 11.96
CA GLY A 428 -10.59 -19.94 12.04
C GLY A 428 -11.93 -19.68 12.74
N LYS A 429 -12.06 -18.51 13.37
CA LYS A 429 -13.30 -18.13 14.06
C LYS A 429 -14.48 -18.14 13.06
N LYS A 430 -15.51 -18.93 13.34
CA LYS A 430 -16.62 -19.21 12.42
C LYS A 430 -17.22 -17.96 11.76
N ASN A 431 -17.61 -16.94 12.56
CA ASN A 431 -18.24 -15.74 12.01
C ASN A 431 -17.36 -14.95 11.02
N LEU A 432 -16.03 -14.99 11.20
CA LEU A 432 -15.08 -14.38 10.28
C LEU A 432 -14.89 -15.22 9.01
N MET A 433 -14.90 -16.55 9.13
CA MET A 433 -14.83 -17.45 7.98
C MET A 433 -16.11 -17.41 7.14
N ASP A 434 -17.28 -17.32 7.79
CA ASP A 434 -18.57 -17.10 7.14
C ASP A 434 -18.55 -15.77 6.36
N TYR A 435 -18.08 -14.68 6.98
CA TYR A 435 -17.93 -13.38 6.31
C TYR A 435 -16.96 -13.42 5.13
N LYS A 436 -15.83 -14.14 5.25
CA LYS A 436 -14.88 -14.35 4.14
C LYS A 436 -15.46 -15.22 3.02
N SER A 437 -16.58 -15.90 3.26
CA SER A 437 -17.34 -16.65 2.26
C SER A 437 -16.53 -17.72 1.51
N VAL A 438 -15.57 -18.39 2.16
CA VAL A 438 -14.70 -19.39 1.48
C VAL A 438 -15.35 -20.77 1.29
N TRP A 439 -16.57 -20.98 1.80
CA TRP A 439 -17.24 -22.28 1.81
C TRP A 439 -17.43 -22.87 0.41
N HIS A 440 -17.76 -22.04 -0.57
CA HIS A 440 -18.07 -22.46 -1.94
C HIS A 440 -16.93 -23.16 -2.70
N VAL A 441 -15.67 -22.91 -2.32
CA VAL A 441 -14.48 -23.60 -2.87
C VAL A 441 -13.90 -24.67 -1.94
N GLN A 442 -14.40 -24.74 -0.71
CA GLN A 442 -13.77 -25.48 0.38
C GLN A 442 -13.65 -26.99 0.11
N HIS A 443 -14.64 -27.59 -0.57
CA HIS A 443 -14.66 -29.03 -0.89
C HIS A 443 -13.56 -29.47 -1.86
N VAL A 444 -13.05 -28.56 -2.69
CA VAL A 444 -11.96 -28.83 -3.64
C VAL A 444 -10.62 -28.34 -3.08
N VAL A 445 -10.61 -27.17 -2.44
CA VAL A 445 -9.37 -26.56 -1.94
C VAL A 445 -8.81 -27.33 -0.74
N LEU A 446 -9.62 -27.67 0.26
CA LEU A 446 -9.09 -28.30 1.49
C LEU A 446 -8.38 -29.64 1.26
N PRO A 447 -8.92 -30.59 0.47
CA PRO A 447 -8.22 -31.83 0.19
C PRO A 447 -6.85 -31.60 -0.46
N GLN A 448 -6.78 -30.67 -1.43
CA GLN A 448 -5.56 -30.32 -2.14
C GLN A 448 -4.52 -29.65 -1.22
N LEU A 449 -4.95 -28.71 -0.36
CA LEU A 449 -4.05 -28.09 0.60
C LEU A 449 -3.47 -29.11 1.59
N LYS A 450 -4.26 -30.12 1.99
CA LYS A 450 -3.80 -31.21 2.86
C LYS A 450 -2.75 -32.06 2.15
N GLU A 451 -3.01 -32.48 0.91
CA GLU A 451 -2.06 -33.24 0.09
C GLU A 451 -0.74 -32.48 -0.06
N TRP A 452 -0.79 -31.22 -0.47
CA TRP A 452 0.41 -30.41 -0.64
C TRP A 452 1.14 -30.10 0.67
N ALA A 453 0.42 -29.94 1.79
CA ALA A 453 1.07 -29.73 3.08
C ALA A 453 1.90 -30.95 3.52
N GLU A 454 1.43 -32.17 3.26
CA GLU A 454 2.19 -33.39 3.54
C GLU A 454 3.32 -33.58 2.51
N GLU A 455 3.08 -33.34 1.22
CA GLU A 455 4.12 -33.36 0.18
C GLU A 455 5.28 -32.41 0.50
N GLN A 456 4.98 -31.22 1.03
CA GLN A 456 6.01 -30.24 1.43
C GLN A 456 6.88 -30.74 2.58
N LYS A 457 6.34 -31.55 3.51
CA LYS A 457 7.11 -32.17 4.59
C LYS A 457 7.95 -33.33 4.06
N GLU A 458 7.35 -34.24 3.28
CA GLU A 458 8.03 -35.41 2.70
C GLU A 458 9.22 -35.02 1.83
N ASN A 459 9.08 -33.95 1.04
CA ASN A 459 10.14 -33.45 0.17
C ASN A 459 11.11 -32.48 0.88
N GLY A 460 10.95 -32.26 2.19
CA GLY A 460 11.83 -31.40 3.00
C GLY A 460 11.73 -29.90 2.70
N LEU A 461 10.69 -29.45 1.99
CA LEU A 461 10.43 -28.02 1.76
C LEU A 461 10.08 -27.30 3.07
N VAL A 462 9.40 -28.03 3.96
CA VAL A 462 9.02 -27.63 5.31
C VAL A 462 9.49 -28.73 6.28
N PRO A 463 9.98 -28.41 7.50
CA PRO A 463 10.32 -29.43 8.50
C PRO A 463 9.14 -30.35 8.83
N GLU A 464 9.40 -31.65 9.09
CA GLU A 464 8.35 -32.62 9.44
C GLU A 464 7.58 -32.23 10.71
N ASP A 465 8.27 -31.62 11.68
CA ASP A 465 7.73 -31.13 12.96
C ASP A 465 7.15 -29.71 12.88
N TRP A 466 7.06 -29.12 11.68
CA TRP A 466 6.55 -27.76 11.53
C TRP A 466 5.05 -27.69 11.86
N GLU A 467 4.72 -26.83 12.81
CA GLU A 467 3.34 -26.49 13.13
C GLU A 467 2.90 -25.21 12.39
N ALA A 468 1.71 -25.28 11.81
CA ALA A 468 1.14 -24.16 11.07
C ALA A 468 0.95 -22.92 11.96
N SER A 469 1.67 -21.87 11.58
CA SER A 469 1.74 -20.58 12.25
C SER A 469 1.88 -19.46 11.21
N THR A 470 1.77 -18.20 11.63
CA THR A 470 2.07 -17.07 10.73
C THR A 470 3.50 -17.20 10.21
N LEU A 471 3.68 -17.15 8.89
CA LEU A 471 5.01 -17.30 8.27
C LEU A 471 5.97 -16.19 8.72
N ASP A 472 7.24 -16.53 8.91
CA ASP A 472 8.28 -15.58 9.34
C ASP A 472 8.44 -14.40 8.36
N ASP A 473 8.30 -14.68 7.07
CA ASP A 473 8.42 -13.70 6.00
C ASP A 473 7.08 -12.99 5.69
N SER A 474 6.05 -13.15 6.53
CA SER A 474 4.72 -12.54 6.32
C SER A 474 4.84 -11.04 5.97
N PRO A 475 4.17 -10.56 4.91
CA PRO A 475 3.09 -11.20 4.14
C PRO A 475 3.57 -12.09 2.99
N TRP A 476 4.80 -12.59 3.01
CA TRP A 476 5.38 -13.44 1.98
C TRP A 476 5.59 -14.88 2.49
N PHE A 477 6.33 -15.65 1.68
CA PHE A 477 6.83 -16.98 2.02
C PHE A 477 8.33 -17.05 1.70
N LYS A 478 9.01 -18.03 2.28
CA LYS A 478 10.45 -18.24 2.06
C LYS A 478 10.73 -18.48 0.58
N GLY A 479 11.66 -17.71 0.00
CA GLY A 479 12.07 -17.85 -1.41
C GLY A 479 11.16 -17.14 -2.43
N TRP A 480 10.27 -16.25 -1.97
CA TRP A 480 9.32 -15.56 -2.85
C TRP A 480 9.99 -14.69 -3.92
N GLN A 481 11.12 -14.04 -3.61
CA GLN A 481 11.81 -13.14 -4.54
C GLN A 481 12.40 -13.91 -5.72
N GLU A 482 13.05 -15.03 -5.43
CA GLU A 482 13.64 -15.90 -6.45
C GLU A 482 12.55 -16.50 -7.35
N LYS A 483 11.41 -16.93 -6.76
CA LYS A 483 10.26 -17.39 -7.54
C LYS A 483 9.71 -16.28 -8.44
N TRP A 484 9.49 -15.09 -7.88
CA TRP A 484 8.89 -13.95 -8.58
C TRP A 484 9.79 -13.42 -9.71
N HIS A 485 11.10 -13.34 -9.52
CA HIS A 485 12.04 -12.97 -10.59
C HIS A 485 12.09 -14.04 -11.69
N ARG A 486 12.19 -15.32 -11.32
CA ARG A 486 12.21 -16.42 -12.29
C ARG A 486 10.96 -16.45 -13.17
N GLN A 487 9.77 -16.23 -12.59
CA GLN A 487 8.51 -16.20 -13.33
C GLN A 487 8.43 -15.04 -14.33
N GLN A 488 9.19 -13.96 -14.10
CA GLN A 488 9.29 -12.81 -15.01
C GLN A 488 10.44 -12.97 -16.03
N GLY A 489 11.16 -14.10 -16.01
CA GLY A 489 12.22 -14.42 -16.95
C GLY A 489 13.57 -13.74 -16.64
N PHE A 490 13.85 -13.50 -15.35
CA PHE A 490 15.14 -13.03 -14.83
C PHE A 490 15.95 -14.17 -14.20
#